data_AF-A0A1V9YE32-F1
#
_entry.id   AF-A0A1V9YE32-F1
#
_cell.length_a   1.000
_cell.length_b   1.000
_cell.length_c   1.000
_cell.angle_alpha   90.00
_cell.angle_beta   90.00
_cell.angle_gamma   90.00
#
_symmetry.space_group_name_H-M   'P 1'
#
loop_
_entity.id
_entity.type
_entity.pdbx_description
1 polymer ?
#
loop_
_entity_poly.entity_id
_entity_poly.type
_entity_poly.pdbx_seq_one_letter_code
_entity_poly.pdbx_strand_id
1 'polypeptide(L)'
;MTLVLNEHMDPADIDDGGMLNVLPSGTPVKYLGILLGHALPAHHQANLLNDRFLASFQQWGCRARTIQGRRLLVNTMLLSQLWHVTAVVPVLPQLVARWQSMVNRFILSRKTLPTDRYRPLVHPTWMYDIPAGLGLSHIASKLRAQRLARLQLLMRGPSPLSPPLQELVLRQYQRTMGLLHRPTHPYDFLDYYPCTSSTWLTLRELHPLWVDVWSQWAATDPAKRVQVPPNLTMCLEQPMWLTTDVRMFSNDNHCTGRLAQFPETRRWCLHGAANGIRCLGDVVARTGRWPSQPDFIRMMSHANPAAQLAPIARANRIYHHLRRLHDNIVATHHGSPETAQALPPMPHRYLAVVKERPTPFQLWPKCLVRDLACHATVQDVEHPKATSTRTATDDIHSYVRRVRRILRRLPPVHSDVWLRLLYRMLPVNCRFAYLQVTNPSAVCCTYNCGAVETEHHALHAYPVVQPLWHLHACAWGAYGVSF
;
A
#
# COMPACT_ATOMS: atom_id res chain seq x y z
N MET A 1 5.74 -29.15 15.06
CA MET A 1 5.00 -29.75 13.93
C MET A 1 5.06 -28.77 12.78
N THR A 2 5.92 -29.02 11.79
CA THR A 2 6.28 -28.04 10.76
C THR A 2 5.54 -28.40 9.47
N LEU A 3 4.44 -27.72 9.20
CA LEU A 3 3.72 -27.84 7.93
C LEU A 3 4.43 -27.00 6.87
N VAL A 4 5.14 -27.67 5.96
CA VAL A 4 5.73 -27.04 4.77
C VAL A 4 5.09 -27.69 3.57
N LEU A 5 4.27 -26.95 2.82
CA LEU A 5 3.81 -27.38 1.51
C LEU A 5 3.95 -26.18 0.58
N ASN A 6 4.94 -26.27 -0.30
CA ASN A 6 4.99 -25.44 -1.48
C ASN A 6 4.03 -26.05 -2.50
N GLU A 7 3.20 -25.25 -3.18
CA GLU A 7 2.31 -25.70 -4.26
C GLU A 7 3.10 -26.31 -5.44
N HIS A 8 4.41 -26.12 -5.48
CA HIS A 8 5.31 -26.49 -6.58
C HIS A 8 6.30 -27.62 -6.26
N MET A 9 6.30 -28.16 -5.05
CA MET A 9 7.17 -29.28 -4.71
C MET A 9 6.38 -30.58 -4.74
N ASP A 10 6.92 -31.60 -5.40
CA ASP A 10 6.36 -32.94 -5.35
C ASP A 10 6.40 -33.42 -3.89
N PRO A 11 5.31 -33.97 -3.34
CA PRO A 11 5.33 -34.64 -2.05
C PRO A 11 6.51 -35.61 -1.87
N ALA A 12 6.95 -36.27 -2.94
CA ALA A 12 8.11 -37.17 -2.93
C ALA A 12 9.45 -36.46 -2.70
N ASP A 13 9.57 -35.16 -3.02
CA ASP A 13 10.79 -34.36 -2.84
C ASP A 13 10.96 -33.84 -1.39
N ILE A 14 9.92 -34.01 -0.54
CA ILE A 14 9.87 -33.50 0.84
C ILE A 14 9.91 -34.65 1.86
N ASP A 15 9.69 -35.89 1.44
CA ASP A 15 9.64 -37.05 2.34
C ASP A 15 11.03 -37.39 2.88
N ASP A 16 11.40 -36.74 3.99
CA ASP A 16 12.59 -37.03 4.80
C ASP A 16 12.34 -38.25 5.70
N GLY A 17 11.98 -39.38 5.08
CA GLY A 17 11.82 -40.67 5.76
C GLY A 17 10.73 -40.69 6.85
N GLY A 18 9.59 -40.03 6.63
CA GLY A 18 8.45 -40.06 7.57
C GLY A 18 8.52 -39.09 8.75
N MET A 19 9.51 -38.18 8.82
CA MET A 19 9.57 -37.15 9.87
C MET A 19 8.58 -35.99 9.69
N LEU A 20 7.97 -35.85 8.51
CA LEU A 20 7.04 -34.77 8.17
C LEU A 20 5.65 -35.33 7.86
N ASN A 21 4.61 -34.78 8.49
CA ASN A 21 3.22 -35.06 8.13
C ASN A 21 2.86 -34.28 6.85
N VAL A 22 2.96 -34.95 5.70
CA VAL A 22 2.57 -34.40 4.39
C VAL A 22 1.05 -34.50 4.25
N LEU A 23 0.37 -33.38 3.97
CA LEU A 23 -1.08 -33.37 3.80
C LEU A 23 -1.48 -33.91 2.42
N PRO A 24 -2.62 -34.63 2.30
CA PRO A 24 -3.11 -35.10 1.00
C PRO A 24 -3.45 -33.95 0.05
N SER A 25 -3.08 -34.10 -1.22
CA SER A 25 -3.37 -33.14 -2.29
C SER A 25 -4.86 -32.82 -2.40
N GLY A 26 -5.21 -31.54 -2.53
CA GLY A 26 -6.58 -31.06 -2.67
C GLY A 26 -7.42 -31.06 -1.39
N THR A 27 -6.92 -31.62 -0.28
CA THR A 27 -7.66 -31.66 1.00
C THR A 27 -7.23 -30.53 1.94
N PRO A 28 -8.15 -29.62 2.34
CA PRO A 28 -7.80 -28.54 3.25
C PRO A 28 -7.81 -29.01 4.71
N VAL A 29 -6.71 -28.80 5.41
CA VAL A 29 -6.60 -28.94 6.87
C VAL A 29 -6.65 -27.57 7.53
N LYS A 30 -7.45 -27.46 8.60
CA LYS A 30 -7.61 -26.21 9.34
C LYS A 30 -6.62 -26.16 10.50
N TYR A 31 -5.71 -25.20 10.48
CA TYR A 31 -4.77 -24.93 11.56
C TYR A 31 -4.87 -23.47 12.00
N LEU A 32 -5.13 -23.23 13.30
CA LEU A 32 -5.37 -21.88 13.85
C LEU A 32 -6.40 -21.05 13.05
N GLY A 33 -7.40 -21.72 12.47
CA GLY A 33 -8.43 -21.07 11.65
C GLY A 33 -8.02 -20.75 10.20
N ILE A 34 -6.79 -21.08 9.79
CA ILE A 34 -6.27 -20.95 8.42
C ILE A 34 -6.37 -22.31 7.73
N LEU A 35 -6.77 -22.33 6.46
CA LEU A 35 -6.81 -23.55 5.66
C LEU A 35 -5.46 -23.74 4.99
N LEU A 36 -4.85 -24.89 5.21
CA LEU A 36 -3.56 -25.31 4.66
C LEU A 36 -3.77 -26.62 3.91
N GLY A 37 -3.06 -26.83 2.81
CA GLY A 37 -3.15 -28.06 2.04
C GLY A 37 -2.34 -27.97 0.76
N HIS A 38 -1.90 -29.11 0.25
CA HIS A 38 -1.20 -29.18 -1.03
C HIS A 38 -2.18 -28.98 -2.19
N ALA A 39 -1.82 -28.18 -3.20
CA ALA A 39 -2.65 -27.90 -4.39
C ALA A 39 -4.08 -27.43 -4.09
N LEU A 40 -4.27 -26.62 -3.04
CA LEU A 40 -5.57 -25.98 -2.80
C LEU A 40 -5.84 -24.89 -3.83
N PRO A 41 -7.11 -24.66 -4.25
CA PRO A 41 -7.42 -23.53 -5.10
C PRO A 41 -7.00 -22.22 -4.42
N ALA A 42 -6.17 -21.41 -5.09
CA ALA A 42 -5.54 -20.21 -4.54
C ALA A 42 -6.50 -19.20 -3.89
N HIS A 43 -7.80 -19.24 -4.25
CA HIS A 43 -8.82 -18.32 -3.77
C HIS A 43 -9.84 -18.94 -2.81
N HIS A 44 -9.75 -20.25 -2.52
CA HIS A 44 -10.73 -20.95 -1.72
C HIS A 44 -10.90 -20.33 -0.33
N GLN A 45 -9.81 -20.10 0.39
CA GLN A 45 -9.85 -19.48 1.71
C GLN A 45 -10.33 -18.02 1.68
N ALA A 46 -9.93 -17.26 0.65
CA ALA A 46 -10.36 -15.87 0.50
C ALA A 46 -11.86 -15.76 0.21
N ASN A 47 -12.44 -16.70 -0.53
CA ASN A 47 -13.87 -16.77 -0.82
C ASN A 47 -14.68 -17.12 0.43
N LEU A 48 -14.26 -18.12 1.20
CA LEU A 48 -14.90 -18.44 2.49
C LEU A 48 -14.87 -17.26 3.47
N LEU A 49 -13.74 -16.53 3.48
CA LEU A 49 -13.62 -15.32 4.28
C LEU A 49 -14.58 -14.22 3.79
N ASN A 50 -14.69 -14.03 2.48
CA ASN A 50 -15.62 -13.08 1.88
C ASN A 50 -17.06 -13.36 2.31
N ASP A 51 -17.51 -14.60 2.25
CA ASP A 51 -18.92 -14.92 2.54
C ASP A 51 -19.27 -14.67 4.00
N ARG A 52 -18.37 -15.07 4.93
CA ARG A 52 -18.52 -14.76 6.37
C ARG A 52 -18.51 -13.25 6.65
N PHE A 53 -17.61 -12.53 5.98
CA PHE A 53 -17.51 -11.08 6.13
C PHE A 53 -18.79 -10.38 5.64
N LEU A 54 -19.34 -10.77 4.49
CA LEU A 54 -20.57 -10.18 3.94
C LEU A 54 -21.80 -10.54 4.78
N ALA A 55 -21.92 -11.78 5.26
CA ALA A 55 -23.02 -12.21 6.13
C ALA A 55 -23.06 -11.41 7.45
N SER A 56 -21.89 -10.99 7.96
CA SER A 56 -21.80 -10.19 9.19
C SER A 56 -22.54 -8.86 9.10
N PHE A 57 -22.66 -8.24 7.92
CA PHE A 57 -23.38 -6.97 7.79
C PHE A 57 -24.88 -7.11 8.06
N GLN A 58 -25.47 -8.25 7.73
CA GLN A 58 -26.88 -8.54 8.03
C GLN A 58 -27.06 -8.77 9.54
N GLN A 59 -26.17 -9.56 10.15
CA GLN A 59 -26.19 -9.85 11.59
C GLN A 59 -26.07 -8.57 12.44
N TRP A 60 -25.19 -7.64 12.04
CA TRP A 60 -24.89 -6.43 12.80
C TRP A 60 -25.70 -5.20 12.35
N GLY A 61 -26.46 -5.30 11.25
CA GLY A 61 -27.07 -4.11 10.62
C GLY A 61 -28.26 -3.50 11.34
N CYS A 62 -28.91 -4.26 12.22
CA CYS A 62 -29.90 -3.72 13.15
C CYS A 62 -29.24 -2.82 14.23
N ARG A 63 -27.94 -2.98 14.49
CA ARG A 63 -27.19 -2.26 15.53
C ARG A 63 -26.52 -1.00 14.97
N ALA A 64 -26.34 -0.01 15.84
CA ALA A 64 -25.73 1.31 15.57
C ALA A 64 -26.44 2.17 14.50
N ARG A 65 -27.16 3.20 14.96
CA ARG A 65 -27.90 4.14 14.10
C ARG A 65 -27.00 5.23 13.48
N THR A 66 -25.91 5.60 14.15
CA THR A 66 -25.02 6.70 13.75
C THR A 66 -23.84 6.23 12.90
N ILE A 67 -23.25 7.14 12.11
CA ILE A 67 -22.03 6.89 11.31
C ILE A 67 -20.90 6.43 12.24
N GLN A 68 -20.71 7.11 13.37
CA GLN A 68 -19.65 6.76 14.32
C GLN A 68 -19.86 5.37 14.93
N GLY A 69 -21.11 5.04 15.30
CA GLY A 69 -21.44 3.71 15.83
C GLY A 69 -21.20 2.61 14.79
N ARG A 70 -21.60 2.82 13.54
CA ARG A 70 -21.34 1.85 12.46
C ARG A 70 -19.85 1.72 12.16
N ARG A 71 -19.10 2.82 12.17
CA ARG A 71 -17.63 2.81 12.03
C ARG A 71 -16.97 2.01 13.16
N LEU A 72 -17.46 2.16 14.40
CA LEU A 72 -16.98 1.37 15.54
C LEU A 72 -17.24 -0.12 15.33
N LEU A 73 -18.48 -0.52 15.00
CA LEU A 73 -18.83 -1.92 14.72
C LEU A 73 -17.97 -2.50 13.60
N VAL A 74 -17.83 -1.78 12.49
CA VAL A 74 -17.00 -2.22 11.37
C VAL A 74 -15.55 -2.45 11.81
N ASN A 75 -14.96 -1.51 12.54
CA ASN A 75 -13.56 -1.60 12.95
C ASN A 75 -13.29 -2.70 13.98
N THR A 76 -14.26 -2.99 14.86
CA THR A 76 -14.09 -3.90 16.00
C THR A 76 -14.56 -5.32 15.70
N MET A 77 -15.71 -5.47 15.02
CA MET A 77 -16.37 -6.76 14.84
C MET A 77 -16.24 -7.33 13.44
N LEU A 78 -16.34 -6.49 12.39
CA LEU A 78 -16.38 -6.99 11.01
C LEU A 78 -14.96 -7.11 10.44
N LEU A 79 -14.19 -6.02 10.49
CA LEU A 79 -12.83 -6.00 9.94
C LEU A 79 -11.86 -6.89 10.71
N SER A 80 -12.09 -7.13 12.01
CA SER A 80 -11.26 -8.05 12.81
C SER A 80 -11.27 -9.48 12.28
N GLN A 81 -12.37 -9.91 11.65
CA GLN A 81 -12.48 -11.23 11.01
C GLN A 81 -11.49 -11.39 9.85
N LEU A 82 -11.16 -10.29 9.16
CA LEU A 82 -10.25 -10.30 8.03
C LEU A 82 -8.80 -10.45 8.50
N TRP A 83 -8.40 -9.68 9.51
CA TRP A 83 -6.99 -9.41 9.78
C TRP A 83 -6.13 -10.62 10.12
N HIS A 84 -6.69 -11.61 10.80
CA HIS A 84 -5.98 -12.85 11.13
C HIS A 84 -5.63 -13.65 9.86
N VAL A 85 -6.61 -13.83 8.98
CA VAL A 85 -6.45 -14.61 7.74
C VAL A 85 -5.61 -13.84 6.71
N THR A 86 -5.93 -12.56 6.50
CA THR A 86 -5.24 -11.77 5.47
C THR A 86 -3.78 -11.51 5.80
N ALA A 87 -3.33 -11.72 7.05
CA ALA A 87 -1.92 -11.60 7.43
C ALA A 87 -1.00 -12.68 6.84
N VAL A 88 -1.58 -13.78 6.33
CA VAL A 88 -0.84 -14.92 5.75
C VAL A 88 -1.40 -15.41 4.41
N VAL A 89 -2.58 -14.93 3.99
CA VAL A 89 -3.19 -15.29 2.71
C VAL A 89 -3.19 -14.09 1.76
N PRO A 90 -2.71 -14.23 0.50
CA PRO A 90 -2.85 -13.19 -0.52
C PRO A 90 -4.32 -13.00 -0.90
N VAL A 91 -4.74 -11.75 -1.10
CA VAL A 91 -6.14 -11.41 -1.42
C VAL A 91 -6.20 -10.70 -2.76
N LEU A 92 -7.12 -11.15 -3.63
CA LEU A 92 -7.36 -10.53 -4.92
C LEU A 92 -7.84 -9.07 -4.78
N PRO A 93 -7.34 -8.13 -5.60
CA PRO A 93 -7.78 -6.73 -5.58
C PRO A 93 -9.30 -6.56 -5.72
N GLN A 94 -9.95 -7.43 -6.49
CA GLN A 94 -11.41 -7.42 -6.70
C GLN A 94 -12.18 -7.69 -5.40
N LEU A 95 -11.72 -8.63 -4.57
CA LEU A 95 -12.32 -8.91 -3.26
C LEU A 95 -12.13 -7.72 -2.31
N VAL A 96 -10.95 -7.11 -2.31
CA VAL A 96 -10.67 -5.92 -1.50
C VAL A 96 -11.60 -4.77 -1.87
N ALA A 97 -11.81 -4.52 -3.18
CA ALA A 97 -12.75 -3.51 -3.66
C ALA A 97 -14.20 -3.82 -3.24
N ARG A 98 -14.61 -5.09 -3.32
CA ARG A 98 -15.93 -5.55 -2.86
C ARG A 98 -16.12 -5.29 -1.35
N TRP A 99 -15.13 -5.65 -0.53
CA TRP A 99 -15.18 -5.42 0.91
C TRP A 99 -15.21 -3.93 1.25
N GLN A 100 -14.39 -3.11 0.58
CA GLN A 100 -14.35 -1.67 0.79
C GLN A 100 -15.68 -1.02 0.42
N SER A 101 -16.27 -1.42 -0.71
CA SER A 101 -17.59 -0.96 -1.15
C SER A 101 -18.66 -1.29 -0.10
N MET A 102 -18.67 -2.52 0.43
CA MET A 102 -19.62 -2.93 1.45
C MET A 102 -19.45 -2.16 2.76
N VAL A 103 -18.21 -1.94 3.20
CA VAL A 103 -17.90 -1.10 4.39
C VAL A 103 -18.41 0.32 4.20
N ASN A 104 -18.15 0.93 3.05
CA ASN A 104 -18.57 2.29 2.74
C ASN A 104 -20.10 2.42 2.76
N ARG A 105 -20.79 1.49 2.09
CA ARG A 105 -22.25 1.36 2.06
C ARG A 105 -22.85 1.23 3.45
N PHE A 106 -22.28 0.35 4.27
CA PHE A 106 -22.77 0.15 5.62
C PHE A 106 -22.58 1.41 6.48
N ILE A 107 -21.38 1.97 6.52
CA ILE A 107 -21.07 3.12 7.38
C ILE A 107 -21.87 4.36 6.98
N LEU A 108 -21.97 4.66 5.68
CA LEU A 108 -22.55 5.92 5.20
C LEU A 108 -24.07 5.87 5.04
N SER A 109 -24.64 4.73 4.66
CA SER A 109 -26.07 4.61 4.33
C SER A 109 -26.77 3.40 4.96
N ARG A 110 -26.13 2.69 5.90
CA ARG A 110 -26.71 1.53 6.63
C ARG A 110 -27.19 0.41 5.71
N LYS A 111 -26.59 0.29 4.52
CA LYS A 111 -26.91 -0.80 3.59
C LYS A 111 -26.24 -2.09 4.05
N THR A 112 -26.97 -3.19 4.01
CA THR A 112 -26.54 -4.49 4.55
C THR A 112 -26.35 -5.54 3.47
N LEU A 113 -26.89 -5.29 2.27
CA LEU A 113 -26.74 -6.17 1.12
C LEU A 113 -25.77 -5.57 0.07
N PRO A 114 -24.94 -6.41 -0.58
CA PRO A 114 -24.11 -5.96 -1.70
C PRO A 114 -24.90 -5.43 -2.91
N THR A 115 -26.16 -5.82 -3.04
CA THR A 115 -27.07 -5.39 -4.13
C THR A 115 -27.80 -4.09 -3.82
N ASP A 116 -27.71 -3.58 -2.59
CA ASP A 116 -28.40 -2.36 -2.20
C ASP A 116 -27.94 -1.17 -3.03
N ARG A 117 -28.90 -0.42 -3.58
CA ARG A 117 -28.62 0.86 -4.27
C ARG A 117 -27.91 1.81 -3.31
N TYR A 118 -26.80 2.36 -3.77
CA TYR A 118 -25.94 3.22 -2.98
C TYR A 118 -25.40 4.38 -3.79
N ARG A 119 -25.53 5.58 -3.22
CA ARG A 119 -24.85 6.78 -3.69
C ARG A 119 -24.10 7.41 -2.52
N PRO A 120 -22.77 7.56 -2.59
CA PRO A 120 -22.03 8.27 -1.56
C PRO A 120 -22.45 9.74 -1.54
N LEU A 121 -22.77 10.26 -0.35
CA LEU A 121 -23.12 11.68 -0.17
C LEU A 121 -21.89 12.55 0.11
N VAL A 122 -20.76 11.93 0.43
CA VAL A 122 -19.47 12.57 0.73
C VAL A 122 -18.44 12.15 -0.33
N HIS A 123 -17.56 13.08 -0.67
CA HIS A 123 -16.48 12.82 -1.62
C HIS A 123 -15.48 11.77 -1.07
N PRO A 124 -14.95 10.85 -1.91
CA PRO A 124 -14.01 9.81 -1.48
C PRO A 124 -12.79 10.31 -0.71
N THR A 125 -12.22 11.47 -1.10
CA THR A 125 -11.11 12.12 -0.38
C THR A 125 -11.41 12.25 1.12
N TRP A 126 -12.60 12.74 1.46
CA TRP A 126 -13.02 13.00 2.83
C TRP A 126 -13.54 11.76 3.55
N MET A 127 -13.77 10.65 2.85
CA MET A 127 -14.17 9.41 3.50
C MET A 127 -13.03 8.83 4.34
N TYR A 128 -11.83 8.76 3.76
CA TYR A 128 -10.69 8.07 4.37
C TYR A 128 -9.79 8.99 5.18
N ASP A 129 -9.83 10.30 4.89
CA ASP A 129 -8.99 11.26 5.58
C ASP A 129 -9.24 11.27 7.10
N ILE A 130 -8.17 11.05 7.86
CA ILE A 130 -8.19 10.89 9.32
C ILE A 130 -8.21 12.25 10.01
N PRO A 131 -7.29 13.20 9.71
CA PRO A 131 -7.30 14.52 10.35
C PRO A 131 -8.56 15.34 10.03
N ALA A 132 -8.94 15.49 8.76
CA ALA A 132 -10.03 16.37 8.34
C ALA A 132 -11.31 15.64 7.92
N GLY A 133 -11.24 14.39 7.48
CA GLY A 133 -12.39 13.62 6.96
C GLY A 133 -13.20 12.82 7.99
N LEU A 134 -13.80 11.72 7.53
CA LEU A 134 -14.57 10.78 8.35
C LEU A 134 -13.71 9.63 8.90
N GLY A 135 -12.45 9.50 8.47
CA GLY A 135 -11.51 8.48 8.94
C GLY A 135 -12.03 7.05 8.80
N LEU A 136 -12.70 6.72 7.69
CA LEU A 136 -13.09 5.34 7.38
C LEU A 136 -11.83 4.49 7.17
N SER A 137 -11.91 3.21 7.56
CA SER A 137 -10.83 2.27 7.31
C SER A 137 -10.69 2.00 5.81
N HIS A 138 -9.50 2.29 5.26
CA HIS A 138 -9.11 1.89 3.92
C HIS A 138 -8.46 0.50 3.96
N ILE A 139 -9.20 -0.53 3.53
CA ILE A 139 -8.82 -1.95 3.65
C ILE A 139 -7.53 -2.23 2.90
N ALA A 140 -7.39 -1.72 1.67
CA ALA A 140 -6.19 -1.93 0.86
C ALA A 140 -4.92 -1.39 1.55
N SER A 141 -4.99 -0.20 2.18
CA SER A 141 -3.88 0.35 2.96
C SER A 141 -3.57 -0.49 4.21
N LYS A 142 -4.59 -1.07 4.87
CA LYS A 142 -4.36 -1.99 5.99
C LYS A 142 -3.68 -3.28 5.56
N LEU A 143 -4.08 -3.86 4.42
CA LEU A 143 -3.43 -5.04 3.85
C LEU A 143 -1.97 -4.74 3.48
N ARG A 144 -1.71 -3.62 2.82
CA ARG A 144 -0.34 -3.17 2.53
C ARG A 144 0.47 -3.03 3.83
N ALA A 145 -0.10 -2.42 4.87
CA ALA A 145 0.58 -2.30 6.17
C ALA A 145 0.91 -3.67 6.80
N GLN A 146 0.03 -4.68 6.64
CA GLN A 146 0.33 -6.06 7.07
C GLN A 146 1.50 -6.65 6.29
N ARG A 147 1.56 -6.44 4.97
CA ARG A 147 2.69 -6.90 4.13
C ARG A 147 4.00 -6.22 4.49
N LEU A 148 3.98 -4.92 4.70
CA LEU A 148 5.16 -4.16 5.13
C LEU A 148 5.63 -4.61 6.51
N ALA A 149 4.72 -4.86 7.46
CA ALA A 149 5.07 -5.41 8.76
C ALA A 149 5.68 -6.82 8.66
N ARG A 150 5.18 -7.66 7.73
CA ARG A 150 5.77 -8.98 7.44
C ARG A 150 7.17 -8.86 6.86
N LEU A 151 7.39 -7.90 5.96
CA LEU A 151 8.71 -7.59 5.41
C LEU A 151 9.68 -7.11 6.50
N GLN A 152 9.24 -6.24 7.42
CA GLN A 152 10.06 -5.84 8.58
C GLN A 152 10.50 -7.06 9.40
N LEU A 153 9.60 -8.03 9.63
CA LEU A 153 9.93 -9.27 10.35
C LEU A 153 10.95 -10.13 9.59
N LEU A 154 10.90 -10.17 8.25
CA LEU A 154 11.91 -10.84 7.44
C LEU A 154 13.28 -10.15 7.56
N MET A 155 13.29 -8.81 7.56
CA MET A 155 14.51 -8.00 7.55
C MET A 155 15.19 -7.85 8.92
N ARG A 156 14.52 -8.22 10.01
CA ARG A 156 15.17 -8.26 11.35
C ARG A 156 16.20 -9.37 11.50
N GLY A 157 16.21 -10.33 10.58
CA GLY A 157 17.09 -11.49 10.64
C GLY A 157 16.71 -12.49 11.73
N PRO A 158 17.43 -13.62 11.79
CA PRO A 158 17.18 -14.68 12.76
C PRO A 158 17.54 -14.20 14.18
N SER A 159 16.65 -14.50 15.12
CA SER A 159 16.91 -14.41 16.56
C SER A 159 17.18 -15.83 17.06
N PRO A 160 17.92 -16.03 18.18
CA PRO A 160 18.12 -17.35 18.79
C PRO A 160 16.81 -18.13 19.05
N LEU A 161 15.67 -17.40 19.16
CA LEU A 161 14.33 -17.95 19.40
C LEU A 161 13.45 -17.99 18.14
N SER A 162 13.94 -17.50 16.99
CA SER A 162 13.16 -17.44 15.76
C SER A 162 13.18 -18.78 15.04
N PRO A 163 12.01 -19.27 14.55
CA PRO A 163 11.99 -20.45 13.69
C PRO A 163 12.78 -20.18 12.39
N PRO A 164 13.33 -21.23 11.73
CA PRO A 164 14.16 -21.11 10.52
C PRO A 164 13.41 -20.62 9.27
N LEU A 165 12.16 -20.19 9.41
CA LEU A 165 11.29 -19.73 8.32
C LEU A 165 11.86 -18.53 7.57
N GLN A 166 12.56 -17.61 8.24
CA GLN A 166 13.15 -16.44 7.57
C GLN A 166 14.21 -16.86 6.55
N GLU A 167 15.09 -17.80 6.93
CA GLU A 167 16.15 -18.31 6.06
C GLU A 167 15.56 -19.01 4.83
N LEU A 168 14.51 -19.81 5.01
CA LEU A 168 13.80 -20.44 3.90
C LEU A 168 13.23 -19.43 2.91
N VAL A 169 12.68 -18.31 3.40
CA VAL A 169 12.14 -17.24 2.56
C VAL A 169 13.25 -16.51 1.81
N LEU A 170 14.37 -16.20 2.47
CA LEU A 170 15.53 -15.59 1.80
C LEU A 170 16.11 -16.50 0.72
N ARG A 171 16.14 -17.82 0.94
CA ARG A 171 16.52 -18.80 -0.09
C ARG A 171 15.55 -18.82 -1.28
N GLN A 172 14.24 -18.65 -1.05
CA GLN A 172 13.28 -18.50 -2.16
C GLN A 172 13.58 -17.23 -2.97
N TYR A 173 13.78 -16.08 -2.31
CA TYR A 173 14.18 -14.84 -3.01
C TYR A 173 15.50 -15.00 -3.76
N GLN A 174 16.49 -15.69 -3.18
CA GLN A 174 17.75 -16.03 -3.86
C GLN A 174 17.49 -16.84 -5.14
N ARG A 175 16.66 -17.90 -5.08
CA ARG A 175 16.29 -18.70 -6.27
C ARG A 175 15.57 -17.86 -7.32
N THR A 176 14.67 -16.97 -6.89
CA THR A 176 13.92 -16.06 -7.77
C THR A 176 14.80 -15.03 -8.47
N MET A 177 15.82 -14.51 -7.78
CA MET A 177 16.79 -13.56 -8.33
C MET A 177 17.89 -14.24 -9.16
N GLY A 178 18.20 -15.51 -8.87
CA GLY A 178 19.25 -16.28 -9.54
C GLY A 178 20.60 -15.55 -9.50
N LEU A 179 21.15 -15.26 -10.68
CA LEU A 179 22.47 -14.65 -10.86
C LEU A 179 22.54 -13.19 -10.36
N LEU A 180 21.39 -12.54 -10.14
CA LEU A 180 21.30 -11.18 -9.62
C LEU A 180 21.44 -11.13 -8.08
N HIS A 181 21.33 -12.25 -7.37
CA HIS A 181 21.41 -12.28 -5.92
C HIS A 181 22.82 -11.99 -5.40
N ARG A 182 22.91 -11.29 -4.26
CA ARG A 182 24.15 -11.01 -3.52
C ARG A 182 24.02 -11.41 -2.05
N PRO A 183 24.94 -12.23 -1.51
CA PRO A 183 24.94 -12.56 -0.08
C PRO A 183 25.12 -11.34 0.83
N THR A 184 25.89 -10.34 0.39
CA THR A 184 26.10 -9.08 1.13
C THR A 184 24.88 -8.16 1.14
N HIS A 185 23.99 -8.32 0.15
CA HIS A 185 22.79 -7.50 -0.04
C HIS A 185 21.57 -8.38 -0.33
N PRO A 186 21.12 -9.18 0.67
CA PRO A 186 20.06 -10.17 0.46
C PRO A 186 18.68 -9.54 0.12
N TYR A 187 18.53 -8.23 0.31
CA TYR A 187 17.29 -7.49 0.11
C TYR A 187 17.24 -6.68 -1.20
N ASP A 188 18.20 -6.88 -2.12
CA ASP A 188 18.23 -6.21 -3.42
C ASP A 188 16.94 -6.35 -4.25
N PHE A 189 16.18 -7.44 -4.04
CA PHE A 189 14.88 -7.63 -4.68
C PHE A 189 13.92 -6.46 -4.41
N LEU A 190 14.07 -5.74 -3.29
CA LEU A 190 13.25 -4.58 -2.95
C LEU A 190 13.45 -3.39 -3.91
N ASP A 191 14.58 -3.33 -4.61
CA ASP A 191 14.82 -2.32 -5.63
C ASP A 191 14.27 -2.72 -7.00
N TYR A 192 13.76 -3.94 -7.15
CA TYR A 192 13.18 -4.46 -8.39
C TYR A 192 11.66 -4.52 -8.33
N TYR A 193 11.02 -4.54 -9.50
CA TYR A 193 9.58 -4.76 -9.62
C TYR A 193 9.26 -6.24 -9.89
N PRO A 194 8.38 -6.89 -9.11
CA PRO A 194 7.98 -8.28 -9.36
C PRO A 194 7.06 -8.36 -10.58
N CYS A 195 7.64 -8.60 -11.76
CA CYS A 195 6.91 -8.75 -13.01
C CYS A 195 6.85 -10.21 -13.44
N THR A 196 5.64 -10.76 -13.61
CA THR A 196 5.41 -12.16 -14.02
C THR A 196 5.85 -12.46 -15.45
N SER A 197 5.84 -11.46 -16.33
CA SER A 197 6.35 -11.58 -17.69
C SER A 197 7.86 -11.32 -17.79
N SER A 198 8.53 -11.00 -16.68
CA SER A 198 9.98 -10.84 -16.68
C SER A 198 10.66 -12.16 -16.95
N THR A 199 11.63 -12.13 -17.84
CA THR A 199 12.53 -13.25 -18.16
C THR A 199 13.83 -13.16 -17.37
N TRP A 200 13.97 -12.16 -16.50
CA TRP A 200 15.10 -12.00 -15.60
C TRP A 200 14.86 -12.61 -14.21
N LEU A 201 13.61 -12.75 -13.80
CA LEU A 201 13.21 -13.22 -12.47
C LEU A 201 12.32 -14.45 -12.60
N THR A 202 12.57 -15.48 -11.78
CA THR A 202 11.78 -16.71 -11.75
C THR A 202 10.74 -16.66 -10.63
N LEU A 203 9.72 -15.80 -10.77
CA LEU A 203 8.72 -15.55 -9.71
C LEU A 203 7.94 -16.80 -9.27
N ARG A 204 7.85 -17.83 -10.12
CA ARG A 204 7.22 -19.13 -9.79
C ARG A 204 7.91 -19.86 -8.63
N GLU A 205 9.18 -19.55 -8.36
CA GLU A 205 9.94 -20.15 -7.25
C GLU A 205 9.57 -19.51 -5.89
N LEU A 206 8.87 -18.38 -5.91
CA LEU A 206 8.50 -17.63 -4.73
C LEU A 206 7.06 -17.91 -4.33
N HIS A 207 6.85 -18.28 -3.06
CA HIS A 207 5.50 -18.52 -2.55
C HIS A 207 4.57 -17.30 -2.78
N PRO A 208 3.30 -17.49 -3.18
CA PRO A 208 2.39 -16.41 -3.58
C PRO A 208 2.24 -15.27 -2.57
N LEU A 209 2.27 -15.57 -1.26
CA LEU A 209 2.28 -14.55 -0.20
C LEU A 209 3.49 -13.60 -0.32
N TRP A 210 4.67 -14.10 -0.62
CA TRP A 210 5.89 -13.29 -0.71
C TRP A 210 5.97 -12.53 -2.03
N VAL A 211 5.36 -13.05 -3.10
CA VAL A 211 5.08 -12.27 -4.31
C VAL A 211 4.15 -11.09 -4.00
N ASP A 212 3.08 -11.30 -3.23
CA ASP A 212 2.18 -10.22 -2.78
C ASP A 212 2.91 -9.23 -1.85
N VAL A 213 3.74 -9.68 -0.90
CA VAL A 213 4.58 -8.80 -0.06
C VAL A 213 5.47 -7.90 -0.91
N TRP A 214 6.18 -8.49 -1.87
CA TRP A 214 7.07 -7.76 -2.77
C TRP A 214 6.28 -6.78 -3.65
N SER A 215 5.13 -7.20 -4.18
CA SER A 215 4.28 -6.34 -5.01
C SER A 215 3.74 -5.15 -4.23
N GLN A 216 3.33 -5.35 -2.98
CA GLN A 216 2.87 -4.28 -2.10
C GLN A 216 3.99 -3.31 -1.71
N TRP A 217 5.21 -3.81 -1.51
CA TRP A 217 6.40 -2.95 -1.34
C TRP A 217 6.65 -2.10 -2.59
N ALA A 218 6.70 -2.74 -3.76
CA ALA A 218 6.97 -2.09 -5.04
C ALA A 218 5.90 -1.04 -5.43
N ALA A 219 4.67 -1.15 -4.89
CA ALA A 219 3.59 -0.20 -5.08
C ALA A 219 3.57 0.96 -4.06
N THR A 220 4.49 1.01 -3.10
CA THR A 220 4.64 2.18 -2.21
C THR A 220 5.30 3.35 -2.94
N ASP A 221 5.12 4.57 -2.45
CA ASP A 221 5.80 5.74 -3.00
C ASP A 221 7.33 5.65 -2.75
N PRO A 222 8.18 5.63 -3.81
CA PRO A 222 9.63 5.61 -3.67
C PRO A 222 10.18 6.74 -2.79
N ALA A 223 9.58 7.93 -2.84
CA ALA A 223 10.01 9.08 -2.03
C ALA A 223 9.81 8.83 -0.53
N LYS A 224 8.82 8.00 -0.16
CA LYS A 224 8.57 7.61 1.23
C LYS A 224 9.42 6.44 1.71
N ARG A 225 10.03 5.65 0.80
CA ARG A 225 10.91 4.50 1.16
C ARG A 225 12.27 4.94 1.67
N VAL A 226 12.74 6.11 1.23
CA VAL A 226 14.07 6.65 1.53
C VAL A 226 13.89 8.11 1.92
N GLN A 227 13.85 8.38 3.24
CA GLN A 227 13.73 9.75 3.75
C GLN A 227 15.10 10.36 4.09
N VAL A 228 16.10 9.51 4.32
CA VAL A 228 17.51 9.94 4.47
C VAL A 228 18.19 9.76 3.12
N PRO A 229 18.77 10.81 2.51
CA PRO A 229 19.52 10.69 1.27
C PRO A 229 20.64 9.65 1.39
N PRO A 230 20.74 8.68 0.46
CA PRO A 230 21.83 7.70 0.49
C PRO A 230 23.16 8.38 0.18
N ASN A 231 24.24 7.94 0.83
CA ASN A 231 25.58 8.40 0.52
C ASN A 231 26.09 7.83 -0.81
N LEU A 232 27.28 8.27 -1.26
CA LEU A 232 27.87 7.84 -2.52
C LEU A 232 28.03 6.31 -2.59
N THR A 233 28.58 5.70 -1.53
CA THR A 233 28.77 4.24 -1.44
C THR A 233 27.45 3.49 -1.62
N MET A 234 26.40 3.89 -0.88
CA MET A 234 25.07 3.30 -0.98
C MET A 234 24.43 3.50 -2.36
N CYS A 235 24.77 4.59 -3.08
CA CYS A 235 24.33 4.78 -4.45
C CYS A 235 25.06 3.84 -5.42
N LEU A 236 26.37 3.68 -5.26
CA LEU A 236 27.18 2.79 -6.11
C LEU A 236 26.88 1.31 -5.85
N GLU A 237 26.49 0.94 -4.63
CA GLU A 237 26.16 -0.44 -4.24
C GLU A 237 24.74 -0.88 -4.64
N GLN A 238 23.88 0.06 -5.07
CA GLN A 238 22.53 -0.27 -5.53
C GLN A 238 22.54 -1.21 -6.72
N PRO A 239 21.64 -2.20 -6.75
CA PRO A 239 21.58 -3.12 -7.87
C PRO A 239 21.12 -2.38 -9.13
N MET A 240 21.85 -2.54 -10.25
CA MET A 240 21.64 -1.69 -11.44
C MET A 240 20.73 -2.31 -12.51
N TRP A 241 20.65 -3.65 -12.57
CA TRP A 241 20.02 -4.34 -13.70
C TRP A 241 18.51 -4.12 -13.80
N LEU A 242 17.76 -4.34 -12.72
CA LEU A 242 16.29 -4.27 -12.71
C LEU A 242 15.76 -3.18 -11.76
N THR A 243 16.60 -2.20 -11.45
CA THR A 243 16.27 -1.14 -10.51
C THR A 243 15.00 -0.39 -10.90
N THR A 244 14.28 0.06 -9.88
CA THR A 244 13.13 0.95 -9.97
C THR A 244 13.50 2.39 -9.57
N ASP A 245 14.77 2.64 -9.24
CA ASP A 245 15.25 3.99 -8.94
C ASP A 245 15.37 4.82 -10.21
N VAL A 246 14.62 5.92 -10.26
CA VAL A 246 14.61 6.87 -11.37
C VAL A 246 16.00 7.46 -11.64
N ARG A 247 16.85 7.59 -10.61
CA ARG A 247 18.24 8.07 -10.75
C ARG A 247 19.11 7.13 -11.58
N MET A 248 18.72 5.87 -11.69
CA MET A 248 19.43 4.81 -12.41
C MET A 248 18.78 4.52 -13.78
N PHE A 249 17.90 5.39 -14.28
CA PHE A 249 17.26 5.23 -15.57
C PHE A 249 18.03 5.90 -16.72
N SER A 250 17.81 5.39 -17.93
CA SER A 250 18.19 6.08 -19.16
C SER A 250 17.36 7.36 -19.34
N ASN A 251 17.72 8.19 -20.33
CA ASN A 251 16.92 9.39 -20.66
C ASN A 251 15.49 9.02 -21.06
N ASP A 252 15.29 7.81 -21.56
CA ASP A 252 13.99 7.26 -21.98
C ASP A 252 13.25 6.56 -20.81
N ASN A 253 13.65 6.80 -19.56
CA ASN A 253 13.08 6.18 -18.37
C ASN A 253 13.14 4.64 -18.38
N HIS A 254 14.23 4.07 -18.90
CA HIS A 254 14.46 2.62 -18.91
C HIS A 254 15.61 2.23 -17.99
N CYS A 255 15.40 1.19 -17.17
CA CYS A 255 16.48 0.53 -16.45
C CYS A 255 17.37 -0.28 -17.41
N THR A 256 18.58 -0.64 -16.98
CA THR A 256 19.55 -1.36 -17.82
C THR A 256 19.00 -2.69 -18.36
N GLY A 257 18.21 -3.41 -17.57
CA GLY A 257 17.59 -4.67 -17.99
C GLY A 257 16.56 -4.50 -19.11
N ARG A 258 15.91 -3.33 -19.21
CA ARG A 258 15.06 -2.96 -20.35
C ARG A 258 15.84 -2.53 -21.58
N LEU A 259 17.12 -2.19 -21.47
CA LEU A 259 17.99 -1.98 -22.64
C LEU A 259 18.44 -3.32 -23.23
N ALA A 260 18.52 -4.36 -22.39
CA ALA A 260 18.81 -5.74 -22.78
C ALA A 260 17.51 -6.52 -23.14
N GLN A 261 16.76 -6.00 -24.12
CA GLN A 261 15.49 -6.58 -24.58
C GLN A 261 15.69 -7.91 -25.30
N PHE A 262 16.79 -8.05 -26.05
CA PHE A 262 17.06 -9.24 -26.84
C PHE A 262 17.57 -10.39 -25.96
N PRO A 263 17.17 -11.65 -26.22
CA PRO A 263 17.57 -12.80 -25.41
C PRO A 263 19.09 -12.97 -25.27
N GLU A 264 19.85 -12.76 -26.35
CA GLU A 264 21.32 -12.85 -26.35
C GLU A 264 21.95 -11.80 -25.43
N THR A 265 21.52 -10.53 -25.58
CA THR A 265 22.02 -9.42 -24.76
C THR A 265 21.65 -9.61 -23.29
N ARG A 266 20.45 -10.14 -23.01
CA ARG A 266 20.01 -10.47 -21.66
C ARG A 266 20.87 -11.57 -21.04
N ARG A 267 21.10 -12.67 -21.76
CA ARG A 267 21.98 -13.77 -21.31
C ARG A 267 23.39 -13.25 -21.03
N TRP A 268 23.91 -12.37 -21.89
CA TRP A 268 25.19 -11.71 -21.69
C TRP A 268 25.21 -10.85 -20.40
N CYS A 269 24.18 -10.05 -20.14
CA CYS A 269 24.08 -9.27 -18.90
C CYS A 269 23.97 -10.14 -17.64
N LEU A 270 23.14 -11.18 -17.68
CA LEU A 270 23.01 -12.16 -16.58
C LEU A 270 24.33 -12.87 -16.31
N HIS A 271 25.11 -13.15 -17.35
CA HIS A 271 26.45 -13.70 -17.22
C HIS A 271 27.40 -12.70 -16.54
N GLY A 272 27.35 -11.42 -16.93
CA GLY A 272 28.08 -10.36 -16.23
C GLY A 272 27.73 -10.27 -14.74
N ALA A 273 26.45 -10.42 -14.40
CA ALA A 273 26.01 -10.52 -13.01
C ALA A 273 26.61 -11.74 -12.30
N ALA A 274 26.67 -12.91 -12.97
CA ALA A 274 27.33 -14.11 -12.45
C ALA A 274 28.84 -13.87 -12.20
N ASN A 275 29.49 -13.10 -13.06
CA ASN A 275 30.88 -12.66 -12.93
C ASN A 275 31.11 -11.64 -11.81
N GLY A 276 30.08 -11.30 -11.02
CA GLY A 276 30.20 -10.39 -9.89
C GLY A 276 29.76 -8.96 -10.17
N ILE A 277 29.28 -8.63 -11.38
CA ILE A 277 28.93 -7.26 -11.77
C ILE A 277 27.42 -7.04 -11.58
N ARG A 278 27.00 -6.59 -10.39
CA ARG A 278 25.58 -6.42 -10.02
C ARG A 278 25.21 -4.99 -9.68
N CYS A 279 26.17 -4.19 -9.24
CA CYS A 279 26.06 -2.75 -9.05
C CYS A 279 27.19 -1.98 -9.77
N LEU A 280 27.11 -0.65 -9.77
CA LEU A 280 28.15 0.21 -10.35
C LEU A 280 29.46 0.14 -9.55
N GLY A 281 29.37 -0.05 -8.23
CA GLY A 281 30.53 -0.26 -7.36
C GLY A 281 31.35 -1.50 -7.74
N ASP A 282 30.70 -2.60 -8.12
CA ASP A 282 31.36 -3.84 -8.55
C ASP A 282 32.23 -3.63 -9.81
N VAL A 283 31.80 -2.72 -10.70
CA VAL A 283 32.54 -2.38 -11.92
C VAL A 283 33.84 -1.68 -11.57
N VAL A 284 33.79 -0.71 -10.65
CA VAL A 284 34.95 0.11 -10.26
C VAL A 284 35.89 -0.66 -9.34
N ALA A 285 35.36 -1.45 -8.40
CA ALA A 285 36.14 -2.16 -7.40
C ALA A 285 37.19 -3.12 -7.99
N ARG A 286 36.92 -3.68 -9.18
CA ARG A 286 37.83 -4.64 -9.84
C ARG A 286 39.03 -3.99 -10.51
N THR A 287 38.90 -2.75 -10.96
CA THR A 287 39.92 -2.04 -11.74
C THR A 287 40.48 -0.80 -11.03
N GLY A 288 39.91 -0.42 -9.87
CA GLY A 288 40.25 0.80 -9.13
C GLY A 288 39.79 2.10 -9.80
N ARG A 289 39.26 2.01 -11.03
CA ARG A 289 38.74 3.10 -11.86
C ARG A 289 37.65 2.57 -12.78
N TRP A 290 36.86 3.44 -13.40
CA TRP A 290 35.93 3.01 -14.43
C TRP A 290 36.69 2.37 -15.62
N PRO A 291 36.37 1.12 -16.02
CA PRO A 291 37.13 0.40 -17.04
C PRO A 291 36.97 1.01 -18.44
N SER A 292 37.92 0.73 -19.32
CA SER A 292 37.74 1.02 -20.75
C SER A 292 36.62 0.15 -21.34
N GLN A 293 36.07 0.54 -22.49
CA GLN A 293 34.99 -0.21 -23.13
C GLN A 293 35.41 -1.65 -23.50
N PRO A 294 36.58 -1.91 -24.10
CA PRO A 294 37.05 -3.28 -24.34
C PRO A 294 37.22 -4.09 -23.04
N ASP A 295 37.74 -3.46 -21.98
CA ASP A 295 37.94 -4.14 -20.70
C ASP A 295 36.60 -4.48 -20.04
N PHE A 296 35.63 -3.58 -20.08
CA PHE A 296 34.27 -3.85 -19.59
C PHE A 296 33.63 -5.04 -20.31
N ILE A 297 33.72 -5.08 -21.65
CA ILE A 297 33.19 -6.21 -22.44
C ILE A 297 33.91 -7.51 -22.05
N ARG A 298 35.24 -7.47 -21.87
CA ARG A 298 36.02 -8.63 -21.40
C ARG A 298 35.60 -9.10 -20.01
N MET A 299 35.33 -8.17 -19.09
CA MET A 299 34.85 -8.49 -17.74
C MET A 299 33.46 -9.14 -17.76
N MET A 300 32.54 -8.61 -18.58
CA MET A 300 31.19 -9.16 -18.74
C MET A 300 31.20 -10.56 -19.39
N SER A 301 32.09 -10.79 -20.36
CA SER A 301 32.21 -12.05 -21.10
C SER A 301 33.22 -13.04 -20.51
N HIS A 302 33.85 -12.72 -19.37
CA HIS A 302 34.84 -13.59 -18.73
C HIS A 302 34.25 -14.98 -18.47
N ALA A 303 35.00 -16.05 -18.76
CA ALA A 303 34.59 -17.45 -18.59
C ALA A 303 33.34 -17.90 -19.39
N ASN A 304 32.94 -17.17 -20.43
CA ASN A 304 31.83 -17.58 -21.30
C ASN A 304 32.16 -17.42 -22.80
N PRO A 305 32.45 -18.52 -23.52
CA PRO A 305 32.68 -18.47 -24.96
C PRO A 305 31.41 -18.11 -25.76
N ALA A 306 30.21 -18.44 -25.27
CA ALA A 306 28.95 -18.09 -25.91
C ALA A 306 28.56 -16.60 -25.71
N ALA A 307 29.20 -15.89 -24.78
CA ALA A 307 29.00 -14.45 -24.54
C ALA A 307 29.71 -13.55 -25.58
N GLN A 308 30.62 -14.09 -26.39
CA GLN A 308 31.22 -13.35 -27.51
C GLN A 308 30.20 -12.99 -28.61
N LEU A 309 29.00 -13.58 -28.56
CA LEU A 309 27.93 -13.44 -29.56
C LEU A 309 26.96 -12.27 -29.30
N ALA A 310 27.07 -11.55 -28.19
CA ALA A 310 26.27 -10.32 -28.05
C ALA A 310 26.73 -9.30 -29.09
N PRO A 311 25.83 -8.74 -29.94
CA PRO A 311 26.25 -7.79 -30.96
C PRO A 311 27.00 -6.62 -30.30
N ILE A 312 28.24 -6.37 -30.74
CA ILE A 312 29.16 -5.37 -30.16
C ILE A 312 28.44 -4.02 -29.96
N ALA A 313 27.61 -3.60 -30.93
CA ALA A 313 26.82 -2.38 -30.84
C ALA A 313 25.87 -2.33 -29.62
N ARG A 314 25.29 -3.46 -29.21
CA ARG A 314 24.39 -3.55 -28.04
C ARG A 314 25.18 -3.54 -26.73
N ALA A 315 26.32 -4.22 -26.68
CA ALA A 315 27.23 -4.17 -25.53
C ALA A 315 27.73 -2.73 -25.29
N ASN A 316 28.04 -2.00 -26.36
CA ASN A 316 28.45 -0.59 -26.31
C ASN A 316 27.37 0.30 -25.70
N ARG A 317 26.09 0.13 -26.10
CA ARG A 317 24.97 0.89 -25.53
C ARG A 317 24.86 0.69 -24.01
N ILE A 318 25.03 -0.55 -23.54
CA ILE A 318 25.01 -0.86 -22.11
C ILE A 318 26.18 -0.21 -21.39
N TYR A 319 27.40 -0.32 -21.93
CA TYR A 319 28.58 0.31 -21.35
C TYR A 319 28.43 1.83 -21.21
N HIS A 320 28.03 2.52 -22.29
CA HIS A 320 27.85 3.97 -22.26
C HIS A 320 26.74 4.39 -21.29
N HIS A 321 25.65 3.63 -21.22
CA HIS A 321 24.59 3.86 -20.26
C HIS A 321 25.09 3.76 -18.81
N LEU A 322 25.77 2.67 -18.46
CA LEU A 322 26.28 2.45 -17.11
C LEU A 322 27.36 3.47 -16.73
N ARG A 323 28.25 3.82 -17.66
CA ARG A 323 29.27 4.87 -17.44
C ARG A 323 28.62 6.21 -17.13
N ARG A 324 27.61 6.58 -17.91
CA ARG A 324 26.87 7.82 -17.67
C ARG A 324 26.18 7.82 -16.31
N LEU A 325 25.58 6.70 -15.90
CA LEU A 325 24.97 6.59 -14.57
C LEU A 325 26.00 6.79 -13.47
N HIS A 326 27.15 6.12 -13.58
CA HIS A 326 28.26 6.30 -12.65
C HIS A 326 28.71 7.76 -12.58
N ASP A 327 29.02 8.37 -13.72
CA ASP A 327 29.53 9.74 -13.79
C ASP A 327 28.51 10.74 -13.21
N ASN A 328 27.21 10.54 -13.46
CA ASN A 328 26.14 11.36 -12.88
C ASN A 328 26.05 11.22 -11.35
N ILE A 329 26.14 10.00 -10.83
CA ILE A 329 26.09 9.75 -9.38
C ILE A 329 27.31 10.37 -8.70
N VAL A 330 28.48 10.18 -9.28
CA VAL A 330 29.73 10.72 -8.75
C VAL A 330 29.71 12.26 -8.79
N ALA A 331 29.31 12.87 -9.91
CA ALA A 331 29.17 14.32 -10.04
C ALA A 331 28.18 14.94 -9.05
N THR A 332 27.04 14.28 -8.81
CA THR A 332 26.04 14.78 -7.84
C THR A 332 26.53 14.77 -6.39
N HIS A 333 27.51 13.93 -6.05
CA HIS A 333 28.04 13.82 -4.68
C HIS A 333 29.33 14.62 -4.46
N HIS A 334 30.06 15.00 -5.52
CA HIS A 334 31.30 15.78 -5.43
C HIS A 334 31.15 17.19 -4.84
N GLY A 335 29.93 17.73 -4.73
CA GLY A 335 29.65 19.05 -4.15
C GLY A 335 28.92 19.03 -2.80
N SER A 336 28.68 17.86 -2.20
CA SER A 336 28.01 17.76 -0.90
C SER A 336 29.04 17.77 0.22
N PRO A 337 28.93 18.64 1.24
CA PRO A 337 29.89 18.65 2.34
C PRO A 337 29.93 17.29 3.04
N GLU A 338 31.14 16.74 3.22
CA GLU A 338 31.48 15.43 3.81
C GLU A 338 31.02 15.23 5.28
N THR A 339 30.08 16.04 5.76
CA THR A 339 29.28 15.78 6.98
C THR A 339 28.25 14.66 6.80
N ALA A 340 28.43 13.78 5.82
CA ALA A 340 27.74 12.50 5.80
C ALA A 340 28.34 11.63 6.91
N GLN A 341 27.71 11.65 8.10
CA GLN A 341 27.97 10.68 9.15
C GLN A 341 28.17 9.31 8.48
N ALA A 342 29.35 8.71 8.66
CA ALA A 342 29.68 7.40 8.11
C ALA A 342 28.68 6.39 8.68
N LEU A 343 27.57 6.22 7.96
CA LEU A 343 26.59 5.20 8.25
C LEU A 343 27.32 3.86 8.17
N PRO A 344 27.14 2.97 9.14
CA PRO A 344 27.73 1.65 9.07
C PRO A 344 27.31 0.96 7.76
N PRO A 345 28.10 0.02 7.24
CA PRO A 345 27.71 -0.76 6.08
C PRO A 345 26.37 -1.46 6.37
N MET A 346 25.35 -1.11 5.59
CA MET A 346 23.98 -1.59 5.76
C MET A 346 23.60 -2.47 4.56
N PRO A 347 22.85 -3.56 4.79
CA PRO A 347 22.46 -4.48 3.72
C PRO A 347 21.42 -3.90 2.74
N HIS A 348 20.91 -2.69 3.01
CA HIS A 348 19.96 -1.96 2.16
C HIS A 348 19.93 -0.47 2.50
N ARG A 349 19.32 0.33 1.61
CA ARG A 349 19.28 1.80 1.70
C ARG A 349 18.06 2.43 2.39
N TYR A 350 17.05 1.63 2.73
CA TYR A 350 15.78 2.16 3.24
C TYR A 350 15.90 2.66 4.68
N LEU A 351 16.12 3.96 4.81
CA LEU A 351 16.32 4.69 6.05
C LEU A 351 15.27 5.82 6.21
N ALA A 352 14.81 6.02 7.44
CA ALA A 352 13.98 7.17 7.83
C ALA A 352 14.55 7.85 9.07
N VAL A 353 14.24 9.14 9.24
CA VAL A 353 14.61 9.88 10.45
C VAL A 353 13.54 9.61 11.51
N VAL A 354 13.93 8.92 12.59
CA VAL A 354 13.05 8.66 13.74
C VAL A 354 13.69 9.25 14.98
N LYS A 355 13.03 10.23 15.61
CA LYS A 355 13.59 10.98 16.74
C LYS A 355 15.02 11.46 16.45
N GLU A 356 15.18 12.12 15.29
CA GLU A 356 16.45 12.69 14.80
C GLU A 356 17.56 11.67 14.48
N ARG A 357 17.27 10.37 14.52
CA ARG A 357 18.24 9.31 14.20
C ARG A 357 17.89 8.58 12.91
N PRO A 358 18.85 8.38 11.98
CA PRO A 358 18.67 7.47 10.86
C PRO A 358 18.35 6.06 11.37
N THR A 359 17.16 5.57 11.03
CA THR A 359 16.64 4.28 11.47
C THR A 359 16.30 3.43 10.26
N PRO A 360 16.77 2.17 10.20
CA PRO A 360 16.51 1.30 9.06
C PRO A 360 15.09 0.73 9.08
N PHE A 361 14.58 0.39 7.91
CA PHE A 361 13.19 0.00 7.70
C PHE A 361 12.64 -1.05 8.69
N GLN A 362 13.41 -2.08 9.01
CA GLN A 362 13.06 -3.14 9.96
C GLN A 362 12.80 -2.67 11.40
N LEU A 363 13.27 -1.46 11.74
CA LEU A 363 13.10 -0.80 13.03
C LEU A 363 12.11 0.38 12.98
N TRP A 364 11.51 0.68 11.82
CA TRP A 364 10.56 1.79 11.74
C TRP A 364 9.36 1.58 12.66
N PRO A 365 8.89 2.63 13.36
CA PRO A 365 7.70 2.57 14.18
C PRO A 365 6.45 2.31 13.33
N LYS A 366 5.44 1.70 13.95
CA LYS A 366 4.17 1.32 13.29
C LYS A 366 3.47 2.50 12.61
N CYS A 367 3.63 3.73 13.11
CA CYS A 367 3.05 4.92 12.49
C CYS A 367 3.66 5.21 11.11
N LEU A 368 4.98 5.16 10.97
CA LEU A 368 5.66 5.37 9.68
C LEU A 368 5.31 4.26 8.68
N VAL A 369 5.23 3.01 9.13
CA VAL A 369 4.83 1.89 8.26
C VAL A 369 3.40 2.05 7.75
N ARG A 370 2.49 2.55 8.61
CA ARG A 370 1.11 2.85 8.22
C ARG A 370 1.02 4.02 7.25
N ASP A 371 1.86 5.04 7.41
CA ASP A 371 1.92 6.17 6.47
C ASP A 371 2.46 5.72 5.10
N LEU A 372 3.54 4.93 5.08
CA LEU A 372 4.09 4.33 3.86
C LEU A 372 3.05 3.43 3.15
N ALA A 373 2.23 2.72 3.92
CA ALA A 373 1.18 1.86 3.40
C ALA A 373 -0.07 2.63 2.90
N CYS A 374 -0.26 3.88 3.33
CA CYS A 374 -1.43 4.67 3.01
C CYS A 374 -1.44 5.06 1.52
N HIS A 375 -2.55 4.77 0.84
CA HIS A 375 -2.74 5.04 -0.59
C HIS A 375 -4.23 5.19 -0.93
N ALA A 376 -5.02 5.67 0.03
CA ALA A 376 -6.39 6.06 -0.26
C ALA A 376 -6.37 7.19 -1.30
N THR A 377 -7.33 7.20 -2.22
CA THR A 377 -7.42 8.21 -3.27
C THR A 377 -7.58 9.61 -2.65
N VAL A 378 -6.63 10.50 -2.92
CA VAL A 378 -6.69 11.91 -2.58
C VAL A 378 -6.85 12.69 -3.88
N GLN A 379 -7.95 13.40 -4.02
CA GLN A 379 -8.19 14.33 -5.12
C GLN A 379 -8.24 15.75 -4.57
N ASP A 380 -7.76 16.70 -5.37
CA ASP A 380 -7.80 18.12 -5.05
C ASP A 380 -9.23 18.65 -5.19
N VAL A 381 -9.97 18.54 -4.11
CA VAL A 381 -11.36 18.98 -3.98
C VAL A 381 -11.42 19.86 -2.76
N GLU A 382 -12.18 20.96 -2.84
CA GLU A 382 -12.35 21.85 -1.70
C GLU A 382 -12.99 21.11 -0.51
N HIS A 383 -12.47 21.35 0.70
CA HIS A 383 -13.02 20.74 1.91
C HIS A 383 -14.42 21.31 2.17
N PRO A 384 -15.42 20.51 2.62
CA PRO A 384 -16.75 21.01 3.02
C PRO A 384 -16.75 22.09 4.12
N LYS A 385 -15.57 22.36 4.67
CA LYS A 385 -15.27 23.29 5.76
C LYS A 385 -14.32 24.38 5.34
N ALA A 386 -13.92 24.49 4.10
CA ALA A 386 -13.25 25.70 3.65
C ALA A 386 -14.23 26.88 3.77
N THR A 387 -13.71 28.02 4.22
CA THR A 387 -14.40 29.33 4.22
C THR A 387 -13.38 30.39 3.85
N SER A 388 -13.82 31.61 3.56
CA SER A 388 -12.92 32.75 3.29
C SER A 388 -11.85 32.96 4.37
N THR A 389 -12.17 32.64 5.62
CA THR A 389 -11.26 32.73 6.77
C THR A 389 -10.49 31.43 7.08
N ARG A 390 -10.76 30.33 6.38
CA ARG A 390 -10.16 28.99 6.61
C ARG A 390 -9.83 28.36 5.27
N THR A 391 -8.71 28.79 4.71
CA THR A 391 -8.21 28.35 3.39
C THR A 391 -7.09 27.32 3.52
N ALA A 392 -6.26 27.39 4.56
CA ALA A 392 -5.15 26.46 4.77
C ALA A 392 -5.60 25.13 5.39
N THR A 393 -4.91 24.05 5.01
CA THR A 393 -5.17 22.68 5.51
C THR A 393 -5.07 22.57 7.03
N ASP A 394 -4.09 23.25 7.64
CA ASP A 394 -3.89 23.22 9.09
C ASP A 394 -5.00 23.91 9.88
N ASP A 395 -5.60 24.97 9.32
CA ASP A 395 -6.76 25.64 9.91
C ASP A 395 -7.99 24.73 9.89
N ILE A 396 -8.19 24.03 8.76
CA ILE A 396 -9.25 23.04 8.61
C ILE A 396 -9.04 21.90 9.63
N HIS A 397 -7.82 21.35 9.75
CA HIS A 397 -7.48 20.33 10.74
C HIS A 397 -7.75 20.79 12.17
N SER A 398 -7.38 22.02 12.50
CA SER A 398 -7.58 22.61 13.82
C SER A 398 -9.06 22.81 14.14
N TYR A 399 -9.84 23.29 13.17
CA TYR A 399 -11.28 23.44 13.28
C TYR A 399 -11.98 22.08 13.45
N VAL A 400 -11.69 21.10 12.59
CA VAL A 400 -12.28 19.74 12.68
C VAL A 400 -11.95 19.08 14.03
N ARG A 401 -10.73 19.28 14.56
CA ARG A 401 -10.37 18.82 15.91
C ARG A 401 -11.22 19.44 17.01
N ARG A 402 -11.57 20.73 16.92
CA ARG A 402 -12.47 21.41 17.88
C ARG A 402 -13.91 20.91 17.73
N VAL A 403 -14.42 20.84 16.51
CA VAL A 403 -15.75 20.29 16.20
C VAL A 403 -15.92 18.88 16.77
N ARG A 404 -14.97 17.97 16.50
CA ARG A 404 -15.01 16.60 17.02
C ARG A 404 -15.05 16.55 18.55
N ARG A 405 -14.40 17.48 19.25
CA ARG A 405 -14.46 17.59 20.71
C ARG A 405 -15.85 18.00 21.19
N ILE A 406 -16.50 18.94 20.50
CA ILE A 406 -17.86 19.39 20.82
C ILE A 406 -18.87 18.27 20.55
N LEU A 407 -18.80 17.63 19.37
CA LEU A 407 -19.73 16.56 18.99
C LEU A 407 -19.72 15.37 19.95
N ARG A 408 -18.58 15.08 20.62
CA ARG A 408 -18.50 14.02 21.64
C ARG A 408 -19.29 14.32 22.92
N ARG A 409 -19.63 15.58 23.18
CA ARG A 409 -20.44 15.98 24.35
C ARG A 409 -21.95 15.91 24.07
N LEU A 410 -22.33 15.83 22.80
CA LEU A 410 -23.74 15.77 22.39
C LEU A 410 -24.24 14.32 22.45
N PRO A 411 -25.57 14.12 22.65
CA PRO A 411 -26.17 12.81 22.47
C PRO A 411 -25.86 12.24 21.08
N PRO A 412 -25.65 10.92 20.92
CA PRO A 412 -25.13 10.34 19.68
C PRO A 412 -25.92 10.71 18.42
N VAL A 413 -27.25 10.75 18.50
CA VAL A 413 -28.11 11.09 17.35
C VAL A 413 -27.92 12.54 16.94
N HIS A 414 -27.91 13.49 17.90
CA HIS A 414 -27.63 14.90 17.62
C HIS A 414 -26.24 15.08 17.01
N SER A 415 -25.23 14.39 17.57
CA SER A 415 -23.87 14.44 17.04
C SER A 415 -23.79 13.96 15.58
N ASP A 416 -24.60 12.97 15.21
CA ASP A 416 -24.66 12.41 13.85
C ASP A 416 -25.31 13.37 12.86
N VAL A 417 -26.41 14.02 13.26
CA VAL A 417 -27.10 15.03 12.44
C VAL A 417 -26.14 16.20 12.16
N TRP A 418 -25.49 16.73 13.21
CA TRP A 418 -24.51 17.80 13.05
C TRP A 418 -23.32 17.36 12.20
N LEU A 419 -22.78 16.15 12.40
CA LEU A 419 -21.71 15.64 11.56
C LEU A 419 -22.13 15.60 10.08
N ARG A 420 -23.35 15.11 9.80
CA ARG A 420 -23.86 15.04 8.42
C ARG A 420 -24.06 16.40 7.82
N LEU A 421 -24.66 17.35 8.54
CA LEU A 421 -24.79 18.73 8.09
C LEU A 421 -23.40 19.30 7.76
N LEU A 422 -22.45 19.07 8.66
CA LEU A 422 -21.13 19.64 8.53
C LEU A 422 -20.36 19.09 7.31
N TYR A 423 -20.51 17.82 6.98
CA TYR A 423 -19.89 17.23 5.78
C TYR A 423 -20.78 17.27 4.54
N ARG A 424 -21.90 18.02 4.57
CA ARG A 424 -22.91 18.05 3.50
C ARG A 424 -23.33 16.62 3.14
N MET A 425 -23.91 15.91 4.08
CA MET A 425 -24.33 14.51 3.94
C MET A 425 -25.80 14.30 4.30
N LEU A 426 -26.57 15.38 4.49
CA LEU A 426 -28.00 15.26 4.69
C LEU A 426 -28.68 14.89 3.36
N PRO A 427 -29.66 13.96 3.38
CA PRO A 427 -30.33 13.49 2.18
C PRO A 427 -31.44 14.47 1.76
N VAL A 428 -31.08 15.72 1.48
CA VAL A 428 -32.03 16.74 1.02
C VAL A 428 -32.21 16.67 -0.50
N ASN A 429 -33.45 16.87 -0.97
CA ASN A 429 -33.83 16.65 -2.36
C ASN A 429 -33.14 17.59 -3.37
N CYS A 430 -32.66 18.77 -2.95
CA CYS A 430 -31.91 19.66 -3.86
C CYS A 430 -30.65 19.01 -4.46
N ARG A 431 -30.13 17.94 -3.85
CA ARG A 431 -29.01 17.14 -4.39
C ARG A 431 -29.35 16.38 -5.66
N PHE A 432 -30.63 16.21 -5.95
CA PHE A 432 -31.15 15.54 -7.13
C PHE A 432 -31.61 16.51 -8.20
N ALA A 433 -31.08 17.75 -8.23
CA ALA A 433 -31.41 18.76 -9.24
C ALA A 433 -31.29 18.26 -10.69
N TYR A 434 -30.38 17.32 -10.97
CA TYR A 434 -30.26 16.70 -12.30
C TYR A 434 -31.50 15.87 -12.72
N LEU A 435 -32.35 15.46 -11.78
CA LEU A 435 -33.64 14.81 -12.06
C LEU A 435 -34.77 15.81 -12.29
N GLN A 436 -34.57 17.09 -12.02
CA GLN A 436 -35.61 18.12 -12.16
C GLN A 436 -36.14 18.22 -13.59
N VAL A 437 -35.29 17.90 -14.58
CA VAL A 437 -35.64 17.89 -16.00
C VAL A 437 -36.73 16.86 -16.31
N THR A 438 -36.70 15.69 -15.68
CA THR A 438 -37.67 14.61 -15.91
C THR A 438 -38.79 14.59 -14.87
N ASN A 439 -38.52 15.08 -13.67
CA ASN A 439 -39.49 15.20 -12.59
C ASN A 439 -39.26 16.52 -11.83
N PRO A 440 -40.05 17.58 -12.11
CA PRO A 440 -39.92 18.87 -11.43
C PRO A 440 -40.05 18.78 -9.91
N SER A 441 -40.81 17.81 -9.39
CA SER A 441 -40.99 17.59 -7.95
C SER A 441 -39.79 16.92 -7.27
N ALA A 442 -38.79 16.45 -8.01
CA ALA A 442 -37.64 15.72 -7.48
C ALA A 442 -36.76 16.54 -6.53
N VAL A 443 -36.86 17.87 -6.55
CA VAL A 443 -36.14 18.78 -5.65
C VAL A 443 -37.02 19.35 -4.53
N CYS A 444 -38.33 19.13 -4.58
CA CYS A 444 -39.29 19.68 -3.64
C CYS A 444 -39.20 18.99 -2.28
N CYS A 445 -39.66 19.68 -1.24
CA CYS A 445 -39.73 19.20 0.13
C CYS A 445 -40.49 17.88 0.22
N THR A 446 -39.90 16.89 0.91
CA THR A 446 -40.51 15.59 1.17
C THR A 446 -41.83 15.67 1.93
N TYR A 447 -42.05 16.75 2.67
CA TYR A 447 -43.26 17.03 3.42
C TYR A 447 -44.25 17.93 2.66
N ASN A 448 -44.15 17.99 1.34
CA ASN A 448 -45.12 18.58 0.41
C ASN A 448 -45.45 20.08 0.61
N CYS A 449 -44.56 20.87 1.20
CA CYS A 449 -44.76 22.33 1.27
C CYS A 449 -44.39 23.08 -0.03
N GLY A 450 -44.12 22.36 -1.12
CA GLY A 450 -43.79 22.92 -2.45
C GLY A 450 -42.40 23.54 -2.60
N ALA A 451 -41.75 23.95 -1.52
CA ALA A 451 -40.42 24.58 -1.54
C ALA A 451 -39.30 23.59 -1.91
N VAL A 452 -38.16 24.11 -2.43
CA VAL A 452 -36.96 23.31 -2.69
C VAL A 452 -36.34 22.85 -1.36
N GLU A 453 -36.11 21.54 -1.22
CA GLU A 453 -35.55 20.97 0.00
C GLU A 453 -34.04 21.18 0.05
N THR A 454 -33.61 22.27 0.69
CA THR A 454 -32.21 22.53 1.05
C THR A 454 -31.93 22.11 2.50
N GLU A 455 -30.66 22.08 2.91
CA GLU A 455 -30.29 21.83 4.31
C GLU A 455 -30.89 22.90 5.26
N HIS A 456 -30.89 24.17 4.83
CA HIS A 456 -31.53 25.27 5.57
C HIS A 456 -33.05 25.10 5.62
N HIS A 457 -33.68 24.68 4.52
CA HIS A 457 -35.12 24.42 4.52
C HIS A 457 -35.48 23.30 5.51
N ALA A 458 -34.84 22.14 5.38
CA ALA A 458 -35.14 20.96 6.20
C ALA A 458 -34.89 21.17 7.69
N LEU A 459 -33.88 21.98 8.06
CA LEU A 459 -33.50 22.18 9.45
C LEU A 459 -34.00 23.48 10.08
N HIS A 460 -34.40 24.49 9.31
CA HIS A 460 -34.72 25.81 9.87
C HIS A 460 -36.01 26.41 9.29
N ALA A 461 -36.12 26.51 7.96
CA ALA A 461 -37.22 27.25 7.32
C ALA A 461 -38.49 26.45 7.07
N TYR A 462 -38.51 25.13 7.32
CA TYR A 462 -39.73 24.34 7.16
C TYR A 462 -40.81 24.77 8.18
N PRO A 463 -42.08 24.94 7.80
CA PRO A 463 -43.12 25.52 8.66
C PRO A 463 -43.32 24.85 10.02
N VAL A 464 -43.03 23.55 10.14
CA VAL A 464 -43.12 22.82 11.42
C VAL A 464 -41.87 22.99 12.28
N VAL A 465 -40.70 23.22 11.67
CA VAL A 465 -39.41 23.32 12.37
C VAL A 465 -39.11 24.77 12.78
N GLN A 466 -39.51 25.74 11.97
CA GLN A 466 -39.29 27.16 12.23
C GLN A 466 -39.81 27.63 13.61
N PRO A 467 -41.02 27.24 14.08
CA PRO A 467 -41.49 27.63 15.42
C PRO A 467 -40.62 27.11 16.55
N LEU A 468 -40.01 25.93 16.39
CA LEU A 468 -39.09 25.37 17.39
C LEU A 468 -37.83 26.22 17.52
N TRP A 469 -37.28 26.71 16.40
CA TRP A 469 -36.15 27.64 16.44
C TRP A 469 -36.51 28.99 17.02
N HIS A 470 -37.72 29.49 16.75
CA HIS A 470 -38.20 30.72 17.37
C HIS A 470 -38.29 30.57 18.90
N LEU A 471 -38.85 29.45 19.38
CA LEU A 471 -38.87 29.13 20.81
C LEU A 471 -37.45 29.09 21.41
N HIS A 472 -36.52 28.41 20.74
CA HIS A 472 -35.12 28.38 21.17
C HIS A 472 -34.48 29.77 21.17
N ALA A 473 -34.66 30.56 20.11
CA ALA A 473 -34.12 31.92 20.02
C ALA A 473 -34.67 32.82 21.12
N CYS A 474 -35.96 32.74 21.45
CA CYS A 474 -36.55 33.46 22.58
C CYS A 474 -35.93 33.02 23.92
N ALA A 475 -35.81 31.70 24.14
CA ALA A 475 -35.29 31.16 25.40
C ALA A 475 -33.81 31.50 25.63
N TRP A 476 -32.99 31.46 24.57
CA TRP A 476 -31.55 31.75 24.64
C TRP A 476 -31.23 33.23 24.48
N GLY A 477 -32.12 34.03 23.89
CA GLY A 477 -31.99 35.48 23.79
C GLY A 477 -31.91 36.17 25.15
N ALA A 478 -32.57 35.61 26.17
CA ALA A 478 -32.43 36.05 27.57
C ALA A 478 -30.98 35.94 28.11
N TYR A 479 -30.16 35.08 27.50
CA TYR A 479 -28.74 34.88 27.83
C TYR A 479 -27.80 35.56 26.82
N GLY A 480 -28.32 36.43 25.94
CA GLY A 480 -27.53 37.16 24.94
C GLY A 480 -27.05 36.32 23.75
N VAL A 481 -27.63 35.14 23.52
CA VAL A 481 -27.28 34.26 22.39
C VAL A 481 -28.26 34.48 21.23
N SER A 482 -27.75 34.84 20.05
CA SER A 482 -28.51 34.91 18.79
C SER A 482 -28.13 33.75 17.86
N PHE A 483 -29.11 33.09 17.25
CA PHE A 483 -28.93 31.98 16.32
C PHE A 483 -28.95 32.42 14.86
#